data_AF-A0A2G4GWE4-F1
#
_entry.id   AF-A0A2G4GWE4-F1
#
_cell.length_a   1.000
_cell.length_b   1.000
_cell.length_c   1.000
_cell.angle_alpha   90.00
_cell.angle_beta   90.00
_cell.angle_gamma   90.00
#
_symmetry.space_group_name_H-M   'P 1'
#
loop_
_entity.id
_entity.type
_entity.pdbx_description
1 polymer ?
#
loop_
_entity_poly.entity_id
_entity_poly.type
_entity_poly.pdbx_seq_one_letter_code
_entity_poly.pdbx_strand_id
1 'polypeptide(L)'
;MGSMNDFTIALPTIVNMVFMFAFGACAGSFIHVVAYRMPAGLSVISPPSRCPVCGFRLPWYQNMPIVGYVLLRGRCSACSVHIPVRYVLSELLMGLLFVAIYAVLFLPSSADFWYSVGEGWWRAQGVIAAFPALVAVLWGTGALVAMTMCDARTFLIPIAIPRWASVVALIAWPIAALLARDFSHPFPALAPAWPVCGAAIGAVGGLAISRILLVAGILPRSFEDWGDYAESEGDVFADYPYARREMIKEVAFVGPAVLLGAVGWVVANHLGAPAEMHPAVGAIFAVAAGFVIGGGVVWALRIIATVLLDTEALGLGDVHLMSCVGAVFGWRVALIGFVIAPFVGLAWWLGNLFRKAPMRMPFGPSLAIGSFAAFFLKPIVATAVVAGLATMAHLGGWARNDPSGALAVASVLAIGAAVSAWAARKTGGIAAAASIILMVSAVVAWILAAHMRPGAGAVVAGVLVACCVVGSAVSGAGFEEESGPRTALSRILRLLAFVVVLVGAFLLLARPGSPS
;
A
#
# COMPACT_ATOMS: atom_id res chain seq x y z
N MET A 1 23.20 41.87 14.88
CA MET A 1 21.75 41.97 14.62
C MET A 1 21.19 40.86 13.73
N GLY A 2 21.99 40.16 12.89
CA GLY A 2 21.51 39.00 12.11
C GLY A 2 21.10 37.77 12.95
N SER A 3 21.92 37.34 13.91
CA SER A 3 21.70 36.09 14.65
C SER A 3 20.44 36.03 15.52
N MET A 4 19.99 37.16 16.06
CA MET A 4 18.82 37.22 16.97
C MET A 4 17.51 37.16 16.18
N ASN A 5 17.45 37.77 14.99
CA ASN A 5 16.28 37.68 14.10
C ASN A 5 16.15 36.27 13.51
N ASP A 6 17.25 35.64 13.11
CA ASP A 6 17.25 34.28 12.57
C ASP A 6 16.76 33.26 13.61
N PHE A 7 17.18 33.40 14.87
CA PHE A 7 16.70 32.54 15.95
C PHE A 7 15.20 32.70 16.22
N THR A 8 14.70 33.94 16.21
CA THR A 8 13.27 34.23 16.47
C THR A 8 12.37 33.68 15.36
N ILE A 9 12.86 33.67 14.12
CA ILE A 9 12.17 33.07 12.96
C ILE A 9 12.22 31.53 13.00
N ALA A 10 13.35 30.96 13.45
CA ALA A 10 13.53 29.50 13.52
C ALA A 10 12.84 28.86 14.74
N LEU A 11 12.63 29.59 15.82
CA LEU A 11 12.12 29.08 17.09
C LEU A 11 10.79 28.33 16.97
N PRO A 12 9.74 28.84 16.29
CA PRO A 12 8.48 28.09 16.13
C PRO A 12 8.66 26.76 15.42
N THR A 13 9.53 26.72 14.42
CA THR A 13 9.84 25.50 13.66
C THR A 13 10.53 24.46 14.53
N ILE A 14 11.52 24.87 15.33
CA ILE A 14 12.24 24.00 16.25
C ILE A 14 11.27 23.45 17.31
N VAL A 15 10.44 24.31 17.90
CA VAL A 15 9.44 23.91 18.90
C VAL A 15 8.47 22.87 18.31
N ASN A 16 7.97 23.10 17.10
CA ASN A 16 7.09 22.15 16.42
C ASN A 16 7.80 20.81 16.15
N MET A 17 9.06 20.81 15.70
CA MET A 17 9.80 19.57 15.49
C MET A 17 10.02 18.79 16.79
N VAL A 18 10.41 19.47 17.88
CA VAL A 18 10.58 18.84 19.19
C VAL A 18 9.25 18.26 19.68
N PHE A 19 8.14 19.00 19.52
CA PHE A 19 6.81 18.50 19.85
C PHE A 19 6.43 17.28 19.00
N MET A 20 6.64 17.30 17.69
CA MET A 20 6.33 16.18 16.80
C MET A 20 7.17 14.94 17.14
N PHE A 21 8.44 15.13 17.51
CA PHE A 21 9.30 14.04 17.98
C PHE A 21 8.76 13.43 19.27
N ALA A 22 8.45 14.26 20.28
CA ALA A 22 7.92 13.80 21.56
C ALA A 22 6.57 13.10 21.40
N PHE A 23 5.67 13.66 20.59
CA PHE A 23 4.36 13.08 20.29
C PHE A 23 4.51 11.75 19.54
N GLY A 24 5.41 11.66 18.55
CA GLY A 24 5.72 10.44 17.83
C GLY A 24 6.33 9.37 18.74
N ALA A 25 7.23 9.73 19.66
CA ALA A 25 7.79 8.80 20.63
C ALA A 25 6.72 8.24 21.59
N CYS A 26 5.78 9.09 22.05
CA CYS A 26 4.61 8.65 22.81
C CYS A 26 3.73 7.69 22.00
N ALA A 27 3.47 8.00 20.73
CA ALA A 27 2.72 7.12 19.84
C ALA A 27 3.44 5.77 19.65
N GLY A 28 4.76 5.76 19.46
CA GLY A 28 5.56 4.54 19.30
C GLY A 28 5.49 3.64 20.54
N SER A 29 5.56 4.22 21.73
CA SER A 29 5.41 3.51 23.00
C SER A 29 4.01 2.87 23.12
N PHE A 30 2.97 3.62 22.76
CA PHE A 30 1.59 3.13 22.76
C PHE A 30 1.35 2.02 21.72
N ILE A 31 1.92 2.15 20.52
CA ILE A 31 1.81 1.16 19.44
C ILE A 31 2.37 -0.20 19.90
N HIS A 32 3.41 -0.22 20.72
CA HIS A 32 3.90 -1.48 21.30
C HIS A 32 2.88 -2.19 22.18
N VAL A 33 2.10 -1.43 22.95
CA VAL A 33 1.00 -1.97 23.76
C VAL A 33 -0.08 -2.53 22.84
N VAL A 34 -0.47 -1.78 21.80
CA VAL A 34 -1.46 -2.21 20.80
C VAL A 34 -1.00 -3.51 20.12
N ALA A 35 0.23 -3.55 19.63
CA ALA A 35 0.79 -4.69 18.89
C ALA A 35 0.93 -5.97 19.73
N TYR A 36 1.03 -5.84 21.05
CA TYR A 36 1.05 -6.98 21.95
C TYR A 36 -0.35 -7.40 22.42
N ARG A 37 -1.17 -6.45 22.87
CA ARG A 37 -2.43 -6.74 23.56
C ARG A 37 -3.59 -7.02 22.60
N MET A 38 -3.66 -6.30 21.49
CA MET A 38 -4.82 -6.36 20.60
C MET A 38 -4.95 -7.73 19.89
N PRO A 39 -3.89 -8.32 19.32
CA PRO A 39 -3.97 -9.68 18.77
C PRO A 39 -4.30 -10.74 19.84
N ALA A 40 -3.87 -10.52 21.08
CA ALA A 40 -4.15 -11.41 22.21
C ALA A 40 -5.54 -11.22 22.85
N GLY A 41 -6.39 -10.35 22.29
CA GLY A 41 -7.71 -10.03 22.85
C GLY A 41 -7.67 -9.33 24.22
N LEU A 42 -6.51 -8.82 24.64
CA LEU A 42 -6.31 -8.14 25.92
C LEU A 42 -6.70 -6.66 25.83
N SER A 43 -7.15 -6.09 26.95
CA SER A 43 -7.49 -4.67 27.01
C SER A 43 -6.25 -3.78 26.83
N VAL A 44 -6.36 -2.82 25.91
CA VAL A 44 -5.32 -1.82 25.61
C VAL A 44 -5.24 -0.75 26.72
N ILE A 45 -6.34 -0.52 27.43
CA ILE A 45 -6.45 0.53 28.46
C ILE A 45 -5.96 0.02 29.82
N SER A 46 -6.35 -1.21 30.19
CA SER A 46 -6.15 -1.75 31.54
C SER A 46 -5.58 -3.16 31.46
N PRO A 47 -4.58 -3.55 32.28
CA PRO A 47 -3.91 -2.77 33.32
C PRO A 47 -2.77 -1.87 32.78
N PRO A 48 -2.20 -0.97 33.60
CA PRO A 48 -1.03 -0.14 33.22
C PRO A 48 0.23 -0.96 32.88
N SER A 49 1.21 -0.30 32.27
CA SER A 49 2.55 -0.85 31.99
C SER A 49 3.20 -1.42 33.26
N ARG A 50 3.75 -2.62 33.14
CA ARG A 50 4.41 -3.34 34.23
C ARG A 50 5.61 -4.12 33.72
N CYS A 51 6.55 -4.42 34.61
CA CYS A 51 7.62 -5.36 34.31
C CYS A 51 7.04 -6.77 34.10
N PRO A 52 7.40 -7.48 33.01
CA PRO A 52 6.88 -8.83 32.75
C PRO A 52 7.44 -9.89 33.71
N VAL A 53 8.56 -9.62 34.40
CA VAL A 53 9.20 -10.58 35.30
C VAL A 53 8.72 -10.41 36.74
N CYS A 54 8.83 -9.21 37.29
CA CYS A 54 8.49 -8.97 38.70
C CYS A 54 7.10 -8.38 38.92
N GLY A 55 6.37 -8.04 37.86
CA GLY A 55 5.04 -7.41 37.97
C GLY A 55 5.05 -5.96 38.48
N PHE A 56 6.21 -5.37 38.75
CA PHE A 56 6.34 -4.00 39.23
C PHE A 56 5.64 -3.02 38.27
N ARG A 57 4.72 -2.23 38.82
CA ARG A 57 3.97 -1.20 38.09
C ARG A 57 4.89 0.01 37.86
N LEU A 58 5.11 0.36 36.60
CA LEU A 58 5.98 1.47 36.24
C LEU A 58 5.28 2.80 36.53
N PRO A 59 5.88 3.71 37.32
CA PRO A 59 5.38 5.08 37.47
C PRO A 59 5.57 5.85 36.15
N TRP A 60 4.79 6.93 35.97
CA TRP A 60 4.69 7.65 34.70
C TRP A 60 6.04 8.13 34.14
N TYR A 61 6.97 8.60 34.99
CA TYR A 61 8.29 9.10 34.58
C TYR A 61 9.24 7.99 34.12
N GLN A 62 9.07 6.77 34.63
CA GLN A 62 9.79 5.59 34.13
C GLN A 62 9.18 5.05 32.83
N ASN A 63 7.93 5.41 32.55
CA ASN A 63 7.21 5.09 31.33
C ASN A 63 7.30 6.21 30.27
N MET A 64 8.15 7.22 30.48
CA MET A 64 8.39 8.29 29.51
C MET A 64 9.24 7.72 28.35
N PRO A 65 8.78 7.84 27.08
CA PRO A 65 9.48 7.27 25.92
C PRO A 65 10.92 7.76 25.83
N ILE A 66 11.85 6.86 25.51
CA ILE A 66 13.31 7.08 25.37
C ILE A 66 13.99 7.52 26.67
N VAL A 67 13.52 8.59 27.31
CA VAL A 67 14.05 9.19 28.54
C VAL A 67 14.01 8.19 29.69
N GLY A 68 12.88 7.52 29.91
CA GLY A 68 12.74 6.53 30.98
C GLY A 68 13.75 5.39 30.82
N TYR A 69 13.96 4.90 29.60
CA TYR A 69 14.93 3.85 29.31
C TYR A 69 16.37 4.30 29.59
N VAL A 70 16.74 5.51 29.17
CA VAL A 70 18.09 6.07 29.37
C VAL A 70 18.37 6.28 30.87
N LEU A 71 17.42 6.85 31.61
CA LEU A 71 17.56 7.07 33.06
C LEU A 71 17.68 5.75 33.84
N LEU A 72 16.93 4.73 33.40
CA LEU A 72 16.99 3.38 33.96
C LEU A 72 18.19 2.54 33.48
N ARG A 73 19.02 3.10 32.56
CA ARG A 73 20.14 2.40 31.91
C ARG A 73 19.72 1.06 31.28
N GLY A 74 18.51 1.00 30.73
CA GLY A 74 17.93 -0.19 30.11
C GLY A 74 17.61 -1.34 31.06
N ARG A 75 17.44 -1.09 32.37
CA ARG A 75 17.12 -2.13 33.37
C ARG A 75 15.91 -1.77 34.23
N CYS A 76 15.13 -2.75 34.63
CA CYS A 76 14.03 -2.52 35.56
C CYS A 76 14.55 -2.00 36.92
N SER A 77 13.93 -0.97 37.50
CA SER A 77 14.33 -0.42 38.80
C SER A 77 14.14 -1.37 39.98
N ALA A 78 13.23 -2.35 39.86
CA ALA A 78 12.90 -3.28 40.94
C ALA A 78 13.68 -4.61 40.88
N CYS A 79 13.75 -5.23 39.70
CA CYS A 79 14.39 -6.55 39.53
C CYS A 79 15.64 -6.54 38.66
N SER A 80 16.06 -5.38 38.14
CA SER A 80 17.23 -5.21 37.27
C SER A 80 17.24 -6.04 35.98
N VAL A 81 16.13 -6.68 35.61
CA VAL A 81 15.99 -7.36 34.31
C VAL A 81 16.21 -6.36 33.17
N HIS A 82 16.91 -6.78 32.12
CA HIS A 82 17.16 -5.96 30.94
C HIS A 82 15.87 -5.68 30.16
N ILE A 83 15.66 -4.42 29.82
CA ILE A 83 14.58 -3.97 28.96
C ILE A 83 15.07 -4.08 27.51
N PRO A 84 14.37 -4.80 26.62
CA PRO A 84 14.79 -4.94 25.23
C PRO A 84 14.91 -3.61 24.47
N VAL A 85 16.02 -3.41 23.74
CA VAL A 85 16.30 -2.18 22.96
C VAL A 85 15.23 -1.89 21.88
N ARG A 86 14.54 -2.93 21.38
CA ARG A 86 13.47 -2.79 20.38
C ARG A 86 12.38 -1.77 20.77
N TYR A 87 12.09 -1.61 22.07
CA TYR A 87 11.10 -0.64 22.54
C TYR A 87 11.57 0.80 22.31
N VAL A 88 12.85 1.09 22.56
CA VAL A 88 13.43 2.42 22.29
C VAL A 88 13.54 2.67 20.79
N LEU A 89 13.89 1.64 20.02
CA LEU A 89 14.00 1.77 18.56
C LEU A 89 12.66 2.15 17.91
N SER A 90 11.55 1.56 18.35
CA SER A 90 10.23 1.94 17.85
C SER A 90 9.80 3.34 18.28
N GLU A 91 10.13 3.75 19.51
CA GLU A 91 9.84 5.11 20.00
C GLU A 91 10.64 6.14 19.19
N LEU A 92 11.92 5.88 18.96
CA LEU A 92 12.79 6.71 18.14
C LEU A 92 12.33 6.75 16.69
N LEU A 93 12.02 5.59 16.08
CA LEU A 93 11.54 5.49 14.71
C LEU A 93 10.26 6.31 14.52
N MET A 94 9.30 6.18 15.44
CA MET A 94 8.03 6.88 15.36
C MET A 94 8.18 8.40 15.58
N GLY A 95 9.04 8.80 16.53
CA GLY A 95 9.43 10.19 16.74
C GLY A 95 10.06 10.82 15.49
N LEU A 96 11.03 10.14 14.88
CA LEU A 96 11.68 10.59 13.65
C LEU A 96 10.71 10.64 12.46
N LEU A 97 9.82 9.66 12.34
CA LEU A 97 8.85 9.61 11.24
C LEU A 97 7.84 10.76 11.31
N PHE A 98 7.37 11.14 12.51
CA PHE A 98 6.50 12.31 12.67
C PHE A 98 7.23 13.63 12.38
N VAL A 99 8.49 13.76 12.81
CA VAL A 99 9.32 14.90 12.41
C VAL A 99 9.50 14.95 10.89
N ALA A 100 9.76 13.81 10.25
CA ALA A 100 9.92 13.73 8.80
C ALA A 100 8.65 14.13 8.06
N ILE A 101 7.48 13.67 8.50
CA ILE A 101 6.18 14.09 7.93
C ILE A 101 5.99 15.60 8.07
N TYR A 102 6.23 16.15 9.26
CA TYR A 102 6.15 17.60 9.48
C TYR A 102 7.13 18.37 8.58
N ALA A 103 8.37 17.89 8.47
CA ALA A 103 9.40 18.51 7.65
C ALA A 103 9.09 18.46 6.15
N VAL A 104 8.54 17.36 5.65
CA VAL A 104 8.16 17.23 4.24
C VAL A 104 6.93 18.07 3.90
N LEU A 105 5.98 18.22 4.83
CA LEU A 105 4.73 18.93 4.53
C LEU A 105 4.83 20.45 4.72
N PHE A 106 5.51 20.94 5.78
CA PHE A 106 5.45 22.36 6.14
C PHE A 106 6.72 23.17 5.82
N LEU A 107 7.90 22.53 5.81
CA LEU A 107 9.17 23.23 5.64
C LEU A 107 9.62 23.51 4.19
N PRO A 108 9.27 22.73 3.15
CA PRO A 108 9.91 22.91 1.85
C PRO A 108 9.60 24.26 1.23
N SER A 109 10.61 24.84 0.58
CA SER A 109 10.44 25.98 -0.31
C SER A 109 9.93 25.52 -1.69
N SER A 110 9.37 26.42 -2.50
CA SER A 110 8.81 26.07 -3.82
C SER A 110 9.82 25.46 -4.80
N ALA A 111 11.13 25.66 -4.58
CA ALA A 111 12.20 25.07 -5.37
C ALA A 111 12.56 23.64 -4.93
N ASP A 112 12.10 23.20 -3.76
CA ASP A 112 12.46 21.91 -3.20
C ASP A 112 11.59 20.78 -3.77
N PHE A 113 12.21 19.63 -4.01
CA PHE A 113 11.51 18.40 -4.40
C PHE A 113 10.32 18.09 -3.48
N TRP A 114 10.50 18.25 -2.16
CA TRP A 114 9.49 17.93 -1.15
C TRP A 114 8.24 18.82 -1.22
N TYR A 115 8.33 20.02 -1.81
CA TYR A 115 7.17 20.90 -1.98
C TYR A 115 6.05 20.26 -2.81
N SER A 116 6.44 19.46 -3.79
CA SER A 116 5.52 18.74 -4.68
C SER A 116 4.75 17.59 -4.00
N VAL A 117 5.25 17.07 -2.86
CA VAL A 117 4.55 16.02 -2.09
C VAL A 117 3.26 16.60 -1.47
N GLY A 118 3.37 17.79 -0.89
CA GLY A 118 2.26 18.52 -0.28
C GLY A 118 1.53 19.50 -1.21
N GLU A 119 1.97 19.62 -2.47
CA GLU A 119 1.46 20.56 -3.48
C GLU A 119 1.37 22.03 -2.98
N GLY A 120 2.23 22.40 -2.02
CA GLY A 120 2.25 23.71 -1.39
C GLY A 120 1.13 23.99 -0.37
N TRP A 121 0.03 23.22 -0.38
CA TRP A 121 -1.14 23.49 0.45
C TRP A 121 -0.82 23.52 1.95
N TRP A 122 -0.07 22.53 2.44
CA TRP A 122 0.28 22.40 3.86
C TRP A 122 1.04 23.62 4.38
N ARG A 123 2.04 24.09 3.61
CA ARG A 123 2.80 25.28 3.94
C ARG A 123 1.92 26.54 3.90
N ALA A 124 1.07 26.66 2.89
CA ALA A 124 0.18 27.81 2.72
C ALA A 124 -0.84 27.95 3.87
N GLN A 125 -1.40 26.84 4.36
CA GLN A 125 -2.30 26.85 5.52
C GLN A 125 -1.58 27.16 6.84
N GLY A 126 -0.35 26.70 6.99
CA GLY A 126 0.33 26.62 8.27
C GLY A 126 -0.25 25.54 9.19
N VAL A 127 0.48 25.27 10.28
CA VAL A 127 0.23 24.09 11.16
C VAL A 127 -1.14 24.13 11.82
N ILE A 128 -1.62 25.31 12.21
CA ILE A 128 -2.87 25.46 12.98
C ILE A 128 -4.09 25.16 12.10
N ALA A 129 -4.18 25.75 10.91
CA ALA A 129 -5.30 25.52 9.99
C ALA A 129 -5.27 24.12 9.38
N ALA A 130 -4.06 23.59 9.10
CA ALA A 130 -3.89 22.22 8.61
C ALA A 130 -3.92 21.14 9.72
N PHE A 131 -4.10 21.51 10.99
CA PHE A 131 -3.99 20.58 12.12
C PHE A 131 -4.89 19.34 11.98
N PRO A 132 -6.18 19.44 11.59
CA PRO A 132 -7.00 18.25 11.41
C PRO A 132 -6.45 17.32 10.33
N ALA A 133 -6.03 17.86 9.18
CA ALA A 133 -5.40 17.05 8.13
C ALA A 133 -4.10 16.39 8.62
N LEU A 134 -3.30 17.10 9.41
CA LEU A 134 -2.09 16.55 10.01
C LEU A 134 -2.42 15.40 10.95
N VAL A 135 -3.48 15.52 11.77
CA VAL A 135 -3.96 14.43 12.63
C VAL A 135 -4.34 13.20 11.80
N ALA A 136 -5.03 13.37 10.66
CA ALA A 136 -5.37 12.24 9.78
C ALA A 136 -4.11 11.50 9.30
N VAL A 137 -3.11 12.26 8.81
CA VAL A 137 -1.85 11.72 8.30
C VAL A 137 -1.02 11.04 9.41
N LEU A 138 -0.86 11.68 10.56
CA LEU A 138 -0.10 11.14 11.69
C LEU A 138 -0.78 9.90 12.29
N TRP A 139 -2.11 9.93 12.44
CA TRP A 139 -2.88 8.79 12.93
C TRP A 139 -2.82 7.60 11.97
N GLY A 140 -3.02 7.83 10.67
CA GLY A 140 -2.91 6.77 9.65
C GLY A 140 -1.49 6.21 9.55
N THR A 141 -0.46 7.06 9.71
CA THR A 141 0.93 6.63 9.79
C THR A 141 1.17 5.72 11.00
N GLY A 142 0.71 6.12 12.19
CA GLY A 142 0.80 5.30 13.39
C GLY A 142 0.01 3.98 13.25
N ALA A 143 -1.15 4.01 12.61
CA ALA A 143 -1.94 2.82 12.30
C ALA A 143 -1.20 1.86 11.36
N LEU A 144 -0.53 2.36 10.31
CA LEU A 144 0.28 1.53 9.41
C LEU A 144 1.45 0.87 10.14
N VAL A 145 2.14 1.61 11.00
CA VAL A 145 3.22 1.05 11.84
C VAL A 145 2.67 0.00 12.81
N ALA A 146 1.53 0.26 13.44
CA ALA A 146 0.88 -0.70 14.33
C ALA A 146 0.48 -1.99 13.62
N MET A 147 -0.18 -1.88 12.45
CA MET A 147 -0.55 -3.03 11.63
C MET A 147 0.69 -3.80 11.17
N THR A 148 1.75 -3.11 10.74
CA THR A 148 3.04 -3.71 10.38
C THR A 148 3.63 -4.52 11.53
N MET A 149 3.60 -3.98 12.75
CA MET A 149 4.14 -4.66 13.93
C MET A 149 3.29 -5.84 14.40
N CYS A 150 1.96 -5.74 14.30
CA CYS A 150 1.06 -6.87 14.55
C CYS A 150 1.34 -7.98 13.52
N ASP A 151 1.27 -7.64 12.24
CA ASP A 151 1.40 -8.60 11.14
C ASP A 151 2.77 -9.28 11.13
N ALA A 152 3.85 -8.51 11.35
CA ALA A 152 5.20 -9.06 11.43
C ALA A 152 5.41 -10.07 12.58
N ARG A 153 4.53 -10.08 13.59
CA ARG A 153 4.62 -10.99 14.74
C ARG A 153 3.60 -12.11 14.70
N THR A 154 2.38 -11.81 14.28
CA THR A 154 1.24 -12.71 14.42
C THR A 154 0.60 -13.11 13.09
N PHE A 155 1.09 -12.60 11.95
CA PHE A 155 0.47 -12.79 10.62
C PHE A 155 -1.01 -12.36 10.56
N LEU A 156 -1.43 -11.52 11.51
CA LEU A 156 -2.81 -11.10 11.69
C LEU A 156 -2.86 -9.59 11.90
N ILE A 157 -3.79 -8.94 11.21
CA ILE A 157 -4.06 -7.51 11.34
C ILE A 157 -5.40 -7.33 12.06
N PRO A 158 -5.42 -6.81 13.31
CA PRO A 158 -6.66 -6.52 14.00
C PRO A 158 -7.47 -5.43 13.28
N ILE A 159 -8.66 -5.77 12.79
CA ILE A 159 -9.52 -4.89 11.96
C ILE A 159 -9.90 -3.58 12.68
N ALA A 160 -9.83 -3.54 14.02
CA ALA A 160 -10.05 -2.32 14.79
C ALA A 160 -9.08 -1.19 14.40
N ILE A 161 -7.81 -1.49 14.11
CA ILE A 161 -6.79 -0.50 13.77
C ILE A 161 -7.12 0.26 12.46
N PRO A 162 -7.29 -0.41 11.30
CA PRO A 162 -7.62 0.28 10.05
C PRO A 162 -9.00 0.94 10.09
N ARG A 163 -9.97 0.36 10.83
CA ARG A 163 -11.31 0.94 10.98
C ARG A 163 -11.25 2.31 11.65
N TRP A 164 -10.58 2.42 12.79
CA TRP A 164 -10.49 3.69 13.51
C TRP A 164 -9.68 4.73 12.74
N ALA A 165 -8.63 4.32 12.04
CA ALA A 165 -7.89 5.23 11.16
C ALA A 165 -8.75 5.77 10.01
N SER A 166 -9.62 4.94 9.42
CA SER A 166 -10.58 5.39 8.40
C SER A 166 -11.62 6.36 8.96
N VAL A 167 -12.11 6.13 10.18
CA VAL A 167 -13.04 7.04 10.88
C VAL A 167 -12.38 8.38 11.18
N VAL A 168 -11.13 8.37 11.67
CA VAL A 168 -10.38 9.60 11.91
C VAL A 168 -10.20 10.37 10.60
N ALA A 169 -9.87 9.71 9.49
CA ALA A 169 -9.77 10.37 8.18
C ALA A 169 -11.10 11.00 7.73
N LEU A 170 -12.22 10.29 7.90
CA LEU A 170 -13.56 10.76 7.54
C LEU A 170 -13.98 12.02 8.30
N ILE A 171 -13.50 12.20 9.53
CA ILE A 171 -13.80 13.37 10.36
C ILE A 171 -12.79 14.49 10.11
N ALA A 172 -11.50 14.15 10.10
CA ALA A 172 -10.41 15.10 10.09
C ALA A 172 -10.28 15.84 8.75
N TRP A 173 -10.46 15.16 7.61
CA TRP A 173 -10.36 15.79 6.30
C TRP A 173 -11.44 16.86 6.04
N PRO A 174 -12.74 16.61 6.33
CA PRO A 174 -13.77 17.64 6.22
C PRO A 174 -13.55 18.82 7.16
N ILE A 175 -13.11 18.58 8.41
CA ILE A 175 -12.78 19.67 9.34
C ILE A 175 -11.60 20.49 8.79
N ALA A 176 -10.56 19.85 8.24
CA ALA A 176 -9.45 20.56 7.61
C ALA A 176 -9.92 21.44 6.45
N ALA A 177 -10.85 20.95 5.64
CA ALA A 177 -11.43 21.72 4.54
C ALA A 177 -12.27 22.91 5.02
N LEU A 178 -12.95 22.81 6.17
CA LEU A 178 -13.68 23.92 6.80
C LEU A 178 -12.75 24.98 7.41
N LEU A 179 -11.58 24.57 7.88
CA LEU A 179 -10.58 25.47 8.49
C LEU A 179 -9.58 26.04 7.49
N ALA A 180 -9.57 25.53 6.25
CA ALA A 180 -8.68 25.99 5.20
C ALA A 180 -8.94 27.46 4.88
N ARG A 181 -7.87 28.25 4.84
CA ARG A 181 -7.89 29.70 4.61
C ARG A 181 -7.39 30.08 3.22
N ASP A 182 -6.52 29.27 2.65
CA ASP A 182 -5.92 29.48 1.33
C ASP A 182 -6.37 28.38 0.36
N PHE A 183 -6.92 28.77 -0.79
CA PHE A 183 -7.36 27.86 -1.86
C PHE A 183 -6.59 28.07 -3.17
N SER A 184 -5.48 28.82 -3.13
CA SER A 184 -4.56 28.96 -4.28
C SER A 184 -3.83 27.65 -4.61
N HIS A 185 -3.70 26.78 -3.62
CA HIS A 185 -3.12 25.45 -3.75
C HIS A 185 -4.21 24.37 -3.69
N PRO A 186 -4.07 23.28 -4.47
CA PRO A 186 -5.02 22.18 -4.47
C PRO A 186 -5.12 21.51 -3.09
N PHE A 187 -6.34 21.29 -2.64
CA PHE A 187 -6.60 20.61 -1.36
C PHE A 187 -6.15 19.13 -1.44
N PRO A 188 -5.39 18.60 -0.44
CA PRO A 188 -4.80 17.27 -0.54
C PRO A 188 -5.81 16.12 -0.70
N ALA A 189 -6.99 16.23 -0.08
CA ALA A 189 -8.09 15.26 -0.23
C ALA A 189 -9.13 15.77 -1.23
N LEU A 190 -8.68 16.02 -2.46
CA LEU A 190 -9.53 16.49 -3.56
C LEU A 190 -10.58 15.42 -3.94
N ALA A 191 -11.82 15.87 -4.16
CA ALA A 191 -12.88 15.02 -4.68
C ALA A 191 -12.46 14.40 -6.02
N PRO A 192 -12.71 13.09 -6.24
CA PRO A 192 -12.50 12.50 -7.56
C PRO A 192 -13.57 13.02 -8.54
N ALA A 193 -13.51 12.55 -9.80
CA ALA A 193 -14.52 12.89 -10.79
C ALA A 193 -15.94 12.57 -10.28
N TRP A 194 -16.91 13.40 -10.62
CA TRP A 194 -18.27 13.31 -10.08
C TRP A 194 -18.92 11.91 -10.17
N PRO A 195 -18.79 11.16 -11.28
CA PRO A 195 -19.28 9.78 -11.34
C PRO A 195 -18.66 8.84 -10.30
N VAL A 196 -17.38 9.05 -9.98
CA VAL A 196 -16.65 8.30 -8.93
C VAL A 196 -17.20 8.66 -7.55
N CYS A 197 -17.56 9.92 -7.31
CA CYS A 197 -18.20 10.34 -6.06
C CYS A 197 -19.52 9.60 -5.83
N GLY A 198 -20.37 9.54 -6.87
CA GLY A 198 -21.63 8.78 -6.84
C GLY A 198 -21.40 7.29 -6.59
N ALA A 199 -20.45 6.69 -7.31
CA ALA A 199 -20.09 5.28 -7.12
C ALA A 199 -19.55 4.98 -5.71
N ALA A 200 -18.73 5.87 -5.16
CA ALA A 200 -18.16 5.69 -3.82
C ALA A 200 -19.24 5.71 -2.74
N ILE A 201 -20.17 6.68 -2.77
CA ILE A 201 -21.28 6.72 -1.79
C ILE A 201 -22.21 5.53 -1.97
N GLY A 202 -22.55 5.16 -3.20
CA GLY A 202 -23.34 3.96 -3.50
C GLY A 202 -22.68 2.71 -2.92
N ALA A 203 -21.38 2.53 -3.13
CA ALA A 203 -20.63 1.40 -2.61
C ALA A 203 -20.54 1.39 -1.08
N VAL A 204 -20.31 2.54 -0.43
CA VAL A 204 -20.33 2.65 1.04
C VAL A 204 -21.72 2.29 1.59
N GLY A 205 -22.79 2.79 0.96
CA GLY A 205 -24.16 2.43 1.31
C GLY A 205 -24.43 0.94 1.16
N GLY A 206 -23.94 0.33 0.07
CA GLY A 206 -24.04 -1.12 -0.14
C GLY A 206 -23.26 -1.93 0.89
N LEU A 207 -22.06 -1.51 1.28
CA LEU A 207 -21.31 -2.16 2.37
C LEU A 207 -22.06 -2.06 3.71
N ALA A 208 -22.74 -0.93 3.98
CA ALA A 208 -23.57 -0.78 5.16
C ALA A 208 -24.77 -1.75 5.14
N ILE A 209 -25.44 -1.90 3.99
CA ILE A 209 -26.51 -2.90 3.80
C ILE A 209 -25.98 -4.31 3.99
N SER A 210 -24.86 -4.66 3.37
CA SER A 210 -24.22 -5.98 3.55
C SER A 210 -23.91 -6.26 5.02
N ARG A 211 -23.45 -5.24 5.76
CA ARG A 211 -23.21 -5.37 7.20
C ARG A 211 -24.50 -5.62 7.98
N ILE A 212 -25.60 -4.94 7.65
CA ILE A 212 -26.91 -5.16 8.26
C ILE A 212 -27.40 -6.58 7.96
N LEU A 213 -27.31 -7.04 6.71
CA LEU A 213 -27.70 -8.39 6.31
C LEU A 213 -26.89 -9.48 7.03
N LEU A 214 -25.60 -9.23 7.26
CA LEU A 214 -24.73 -10.13 8.03
C LEU A 214 -25.12 -10.17 9.51
N VAL A 215 -25.44 -9.02 10.12
CA VAL A 215 -25.90 -8.97 11.52
C VAL A 215 -27.28 -9.59 11.69
N ALA A 216 -28.16 -9.46 10.69
CA ALA A 216 -29.48 -10.09 10.66
C ALA A 216 -29.43 -11.61 10.43
N GLY A 217 -28.25 -12.19 10.17
CA GLY A 217 -28.08 -13.62 9.91
C GLY A 217 -28.56 -14.06 8.52
N ILE A 218 -28.86 -13.12 7.62
CA ILE A 218 -29.29 -13.39 6.24
C ILE A 218 -28.09 -13.80 5.39
N LEU A 219 -26.96 -13.10 5.57
CA LEU A 219 -25.69 -13.46 4.93
C LEU A 219 -24.83 -14.30 5.88
N PRO A 220 -24.32 -15.46 5.42
CA PRO A 220 -23.41 -16.28 6.22
C PRO A 220 -22.05 -15.59 6.36
N ARG A 221 -21.37 -15.83 7.48
CA ARG A 221 -19.98 -15.37 7.66
C ARG A 221 -19.03 -16.27 6.87
N SER A 222 -18.01 -15.66 6.28
CA SER A 222 -16.90 -16.41 5.70
C SER A 222 -15.97 -16.92 6.80
N PHE A 223 -15.43 -18.12 6.62
CA PHE A 223 -14.47 -18.79 7.50
C PHE A 223 -14.95 -19.00 8.95
N GLU A 224 -16.27 -19.13 9.16
CA GLU A 224 -16.84 -19.37 10.50
C GLU A 224 -16.45 -20.74 11.08
N ASP A 225 -16.25 -21.74 10.22
CA ASP A 225 -15.86 -23.11 10.56
C ASP A 225 -14.34 -23.33 10.59
N TRP A 226 -13.52 -22.27 10.43
CA TRP A 226 -12.05 -22.42 10.34
C TRP A 226 -11.42 -23.02 11.62
N GLY A 227 -11.95 -22.68 12.79
CA GLY A 227 -11.45 -23.18 14.08
C GLY A 227 -11.52 -24.70 14.20
N ASP A 228 -12.56 -25.31 13.62
CA ASP A 228 -12.76 -26.76 13.65
C ASP A 228 -11.67 -27.50 12.85
N TYR A 229 -11.10 -26.86 11.82
CA TYR A 229 -10.00 -27.42 11.02
C TYR A 229 -8.63 -27.11 11.66
N ALA A 230 -8.43 -25.89 12.16
CA ALA A 230 -7.16 -25.47 12.75
C ALA A 230 -6.79 -26.29 14.00
N GLU A 231 -7.77 -26.67 14.83
CA GLU A 231 -7.53 -27.53 16.01
C GLU A 231 -7.22 -28.98 15.64
N SER A 232 -7.73 -29.47 14.49
CA SER A 232 -7.56 -30.86 14.06
C SER A 232 -6.16 -31.21 13.55
N GLU A 233 -5.43 -30.23 13.01
CA GLU A 233 -4.09 -30.44 12.45
C GLU A 233 -2.95 -29.94 13.36
N GLY A 234 -3.25 -29.17 14.42
CA GLY A 234 -2.22 -28.61 15.32
C GLY A 234 -1.26 -27.61 14.66
N ASP A 235 -1.45 -27.31 13.37
CA ASP A 235 -0.71 -26.32 12.60
C ASP A 235 -1.60 -25.08 12.41
N VAL A 236 -1.11 -23.93 12.87
CA VAL A 236 -1.75 -22.61 12.70
C VAL A 236 -1.94 -22.26 11.21
N PHE A 237 -1.23 -22.97 10.32
CA PHE A 237 -1.21 -22.76 8.88
C PHE A 237 -1.86 -23.90 8.08
N ALA A 238 -2.79 -24.66 8.68
CA ALA A 238 -3.59 -25.66 7.98
C ALA A 238 -4.24 -25.08 6.70
N ASP A 239 -4.04 -25.75 5.56
CA ASP A 239 -4.63 -25.35 4.28
C ASP A 239 -6.14 -25.61 4.33
N TYR A 240 -6.96 -24.56 4.32
CA TYR A 240 -8.41 -24.70 4.41
C TYR A 240 -8.99 -25.27 3.09
N PRO A 241 -9.59 -26.48 3.10
CA PRO A 241 -9.89 -27.24 1.88
C PRO A 241 -11.07 -26.66 1.06
N TYR A 242 -11.86 -25.74 1.63
CA TYR A 242 -13.07 -25.20 0.99
C TYR A 242 -12.97 -23.72 0.61
N ALA A 243 -11.78 -23.23 0.27
CA ALA A 243 -11.54 -21.82 -0.01
C ALA A 243 -12.50 -21.21 -1.06
N ARG A 244 -12.84 -21.96 -2.13
CA ARG A 244 -13.81 -21.51 -3.16
C ARG A 244 -15.22 -21.25 -2.61
N ARG A 245 -15.70 -22.10 -1.70
CA ARG A 245 -17.02 -21.96 -1.07
C ARG A 245 -17.09 -20.65 -0.29
N GLU A 246 -16.02 -20.31 0.42
CA GLU A 246 -15.94 -19.07 1.19
C GLU A 246 -15.93 -17.84 0.30
N MET A 247 -15.32 -17.91 -0.89
CA MET A 247 -15.37 -16.81 -1.85
C MET A 247 -16.79 -16.53 -2.36
N ILE A 248 -17.67 -17.52 -2.45
CA ILE A 248 -19.09 -17.29 -2.80
C ILE A 248 -19.77 -16.41 -1.74
N LYS A 249 -19.49 -16.67 -0.45
CA LYS A 249 -20.01 -15.85 0.65
C LYS A 249 -19.45 -14.43 0.60
N GLU A 250 -18.16 -14.26 0.28
CA GLU A 250 -17.56 -12.94 0.10
C GLU A 250 -18.15 -12.18 -1.10
N VAL A 251 -18.39 -12.85 -2.23
CA VAL A 251 -19.07 -12.25 -3.39
C VAL A 251 -20.49 -11.83 -3.02
N ALA A 252 -21.23 -12.65 -2.27
CA ALA A 252 -22.55 -12.28 -1.77
C ALA A 252 -22.50 -11.05 -0.84
N PHE A 253 -21.45 -10.93 -0.01
CA PHE A 253 -21.24 -9.77 0.84
C PHE A 253 -20.88 -8.51 0.05
N VAL A 254 -20.04 -8.60 -0.97
CA VAL A 254 -19.59 -7.44 -1.77
C VAL A 254 -20.64 -7.03 -2.82
N GLY A 255 -21.55 -7.94 -3.19
CA GLY A 255 -22.59 -7.73 -4.21
C GLY A 255 -23.39 -6.43 -4.07
N PRO A 256 -23.99 -6.13 -2.90
CA PRO A 256 -24.72 -4.87 -2.68
C PRO A 256 -23.85 -3.62 -2.89
N ALA A 257 -22.58 -3.66 -2.50
CA ALA A 257 -21.64 -2.55 -2.71
C ALA A 257 -21.33 -2.32 -4.19
N VAL A 258 -21.11 -3.39 -4.96
CA VAL A 258 -20.89 -3.31 -6.41
C VAL A 258 -22.15 -2.79 -7.11
N LEU A 259 -23.31 -3.33 -6.77
CA LEU A 259 -24.59 -2.92 -7.36
C LEU A 259 -24.90 -1.46 -7.09
N LEU A 260 -24.87 -1.04 -5.82
CA LEU A 260 -25.18 0.35 -5.48
C LEU A 260 -24.08 1.32 -5.93
N GLY A 261 -22.82 0.88 -6.03
CA GLY A 261 -21.77 1.65 -6.67
C GLY A 261 -22.04 1.89 -8.15
N ALA A 262 -22.47 0.86 -8.89
CA ALA A 262 -22.85 1.00 -10.30
C ALA A 262 -24.07 1.92 -10.48
N VAL A 263 -25.10 1.77 -9.63
CA VAL A 263 -26.26 2.67 -9.62
C VAL A 263 -25.83 4.10 -9.33
N GLY A 264 -24.99 4.31 -8.31
CA GLY A 264 -24.46 5.62 -7.96
C GLY A 264 -23.66 6.28 -9.09
N TRP A 265 -22.85 5.51 -9.82
CA TRP A 265 -22.16 5.97 -11.03
C TRP A 265 -23.14 6.45 -12.11
N VAL A 266 -24.15 5.64 -12.42
CA VAL A 266 -25.15 5.95 -13.45
C VAL A 266 -25.95 7.20 -13.06
N VAL A 267 -26.44 7.26 -11.82
CA VAL A 267 -27.19 8.41 -11.30
C VAL A 267 -26.35 9.69 -11.35
N ALA A 268 -25.08 9.65 -10.93
CA ALA A 268 -24.20 10.81 -10.97
C ALA A 268 -23.96 11.33 -12.39
N ASN A 269 -23.81 10.43 -13.39
CA ASN A 269 -23.70 10.84 -14.79
C ASN A 269 -24.98 11.51 -15.31
N HIS A 270 -26.15 11.07 -14.86
CA HIS A 270 -27.42 11.68 -15.27
C HIS A 270 -27.69 13.03 -14.60
N LEU A 271 -27.28 13.20 -13.34
CA LEU A 271 -27.50 14.45 -12.61
C LEU A 271 -26.54 15.58 -13.04
N GLY A 272 -25.39 15.23 -13.61
CA GLY A 272 -24.31 16.19 -13.87
C GLY A 272 -23.60 16.62 -12.58
N ALA A 273 -22.38 17.14 -12.72
CA ALA A 273 -21.63 17.63 -11.56
C ALA A 273 -22.27 18.93 -11.03
N PRO A 274 -22.34 19.14 -9.71
CA PRO A 274 -22.79 20.41 -9.16
C PRO A 274 -21.85 21.54 -9.60
N ALA A 275 -22.41 22.72 -9.89
CA ALA A 275 -21.63 23.89 -10.32
C ALA A 275 -20.61 24.32 -9.25
N GLU A 276 -21.00 24.22 -7.97
CA GLU A 276 -20.14 24.48 -6.84
C GLU A 276 -20.26 23.33 -5.82
N MET A 277 -19.11 22.82 -5.37
CA MET A 277 -19.05 21.82 -4.32
C MET A 277 -18.21 22.36 -3.17
N HIS A 278 -18.81 22.44 -1.99
CA HIS A 278 -18.09 22.86 -0.80
C HIS A 278 -16.90 21.90 -0.53
N PRO A 279 -15.67 22.39 -0.29
CA PRO A 279 -14.49 21.55 -0.12
C PRO A 279 -14.62 20.44 0.92
N ALA A 280 -15.34 20.71 2.02
CA ALA A 280 -15.63 19.70 3.05
C ALA A 280 -16.48 18.52 2.53
N VAL A 281 -17.45 18.78 1.65
CA VAL A 281 -18.24 17.74 1.00
C VAL A 281 -17.36 16.97 0.02
N GLY A 282 -16.50 17.68 -0.72
CA GLY A 282 -15.50 17.06 -1.59
C GLY A 282 -14.55 16.13 -0.83
N ALA A 283 -14.13 16.52 0.38
CA ALA A 283 -13.29 15.71 1.25
C ALA A 283 -13.98 14.41 1.70
N ILE A 284 -15.29 14.46 2.00
CA ILE A 284 -16.08 13.25 2.33
C ILE A 284 -16.07 12.29 1.13
N PHE A 285 -16.31 12.79 -0.08
CA PHE A 285 -16.25 11.98 -1.30
C PHE A 285 -14.85 11.41 -1.54
N ALA A 286 -13.79 12.19 -1.29
CA ALA A 286 -12.42 11.74 -1.44
C ALA A 286 -12.09 10.59 -0.47
N VAL A 287 -12.49 10.70 0.80
CA VAL A 287 -12.31 9.64 1.81
C VAL A 287 -13.13 8.39 1.44
N ALA A 288 -14.39 8.56 1.05
CA ALA A 288 -15.26 7.46 0.65
C ALA A 288 -14.70 6.71 -0.57
N ALA A 289 -14.29 7.44 -1.61
CA ALA A 289 -13.68 6.85 -2.80
C ALA A 289 -12.34 6.18 -2.47
N GLY A 290 -11.51 6.81 -1.64
CA GLY A 290 -10.30 6.23 -1.08
C GLY A 290 -10.54 4.90 -0.40
N PHE A 291 -11.49 4.86 0.53
CA PHE A 291 -11.85 3.67 1.28
C PHE A 291 -12.32 2.51 0.38
N VAL A 292 -13.21 2.81 -0.57
CA VAL A 292 -13.80 1.83 -1.48
C VAL A 292 -12.79 1.35 -2.52
N ILE A 293 -12.04 2.25 -3.16
CA ILE A 293 -11.07 1.88 -4.20
C ILE A 293 -9.90 1.11 -3.57
N GLY A 294 -9.38 1.60 -2.44
CA GLY A 294 -8.24 0.98 -1.75
C GLY A 294 -8.54 -0.45 -1.31
N GLY A 295 -9.68 -0.69 -0.65
CA GLY A 295 -10.07 -2.04 -0.25
C GLY A 295 -10.60 -2.87 -1.40
N GLY A 296 -11.42 -2.28 -2.28
CA GLY A 296 -12.11 -2.99 -3.35
C GLY A 296 -11.18 -3.67 -4.33
N VAL A 297 -10.05 -3.03 -4.70
CA VAL A 297 -9.05 -3.64 -5.58
C VAL A 297 -8.41 -4.87 -4.94
N VAL A 298 -8.05 -4.76 -3.66
CA VAL A 298 -7.43 -5.87 -2.92
C VAL A 298 -8.42 -6.99 -2.66
N TRP A 299 -9.68 -6.65 -2.38
CA TRP A 299 -10.75 -7.63 -2.17
C TRP A 299 -11.08 -8.38 -3.47
N ALA A 300 -11.17 -7.66 -4.59
CA ALA A 300 -11.35 -8.28 -5.90
C ALA A 300 -10.19 -9.23 -6.22
N LEU A 301 -8.94 -8.82 -5.95
CA LEU A 301 -7.79 -9.69 -6.12
C LEU A 301 -7.85 -10.92 -5.22
N ARG A 302 -8.21 -10.77 -3.93
CA ARG A 302 -8.40 -11.87 -2.99
C ARG A 302 -9.39 -12.90 -3.53
N ILE A 303 -10.55 -12.45 -4.03
CA ILE A 303 -11.58 -13.33 -4.60
C ILE A 303 -11.06 -14.05 -5.86
N ILE A 304 -10.51 -13.30 -6.81
CA ILE A 304 -10.02 -13.85 -8.09
C ILE A 304 -8.87 -14.84 -7.86
N ALA A 305 -7.90 -14.46 -7.02
CA ALA A 305 -6.74 -15.29 -6.69
C ALA A 305 -7.14 -16.56 -5.94
N THR A 306 -8.00 -16.47 -4.94
CA THR A 306 -8.46 -17.64 -4.20
C THR A 306 -9.23 -18.62 -5.10
N VAL A 307 -10.10 -18.10 -5.98
CA VAL A 307 -10.82 -18.95 -6.95
C VAL A 307 -9.86 -19.58 -7.96
N LEU A 308 -8.78 -18.90 -8.36
CA LEU A 308 -7.85 -19.47 -9.33
C LEU A 308 -6.88 -20.49 -8.69
N LEU A 309 -6.44 -20.23 -7.46
CA LEU A 309 -5.42 -21.02 -6.75
C LEU A 309 -5.98 -22.14 -5.89
N ASP A 310 -7.28 -22.11 -5.58
CA ASP A 310 -7.96 -23.05 -4.67
C ASP A 310 -7.43 -23.03 -3.23
N THR A 311 -6.61 -22.03 -2.91
CA THR A 311 -6.07 -21.75 -1.58
C THR A 311 -6.29 -20.29 -1.27
N GLU A 312 -6.41 -19.94 0.01
CA GLU A 312 -6.58 -18.55 0.43
C GLU A 312 -5.35 -17.72 0.01
N ALA A 313 -5.56 -16.77 -0.91
CA ALA A 313 -4.44 -16.06 -1.51
C ALA A 313 -3.94 -14.85 -0.70
N LEU A 314 -4.85 -14.18 0.02
CA LEU A 314 -4.54 -12.92 0.71
C LEU A 314 -5.52 -12.71 1.86
N GLY A 315 -5.07 -12.23 3.02
CA GLY A 315 -5.88 -12.05 4.22
C GLY A 315 -6.87 -10.86 4.17
N LEU A 316 -7.99 -10.96 4.89
CA LEU A 316 -8.98 -9.87 4.99
C LEU A 316 -8.41 -8.61 5.67
N GLY A 317 -7.38 -8.80 6.51
CA GLY A 317 -6.60 -7.72 7.11
C GLY A 317 -5.98 -6.77 6.08
N ASP A 318 -5.46 -7.31 4.98
CA ASP A 318 -4.82 -6.55 3.90
C ASP A 318 -5.84 -5.67 3.14
N VAL A 319 -7.06 -6.18 2.95
CA VAL A 319 -8.17 -5.43 2.36
C VAL A 319 -8.48 -4.19 3.20
N HIS A 320 -8.65 -4.37 4.52
CA HIS A 320 -8.94 -3.27 5.43
C HIS A 320 -7.77 -2.30 5.59
N LEU A 321 -6.53 -2.80 5.59
CA LEU A 321 -5.33 -1.97 5.57
C LEU A 321 -5.35 -1.05 4.36
N MET A 322 -5.63 -1.57 3.16
CA MET A 322 -5.65 -0.74 1.94
C MET A 322 -6.88 0.18 1.84
N SER A 323 -8.03 -0.21 2.39
CA SER A 323 -9.15 0.72 2.61
C SER A 323 -8.73 1.90 3.50
N CYS A 324 -8.02 1.62 4.60
CA CYS A 324 -7.50 2.66 5.49
C CYS A 324 -6.48 3.56 4.79
N VAL A 325 -5.53 2.99 4.04
CA VAL A 325 -4.56 3.78 3.26
C VAL A 325 -5.28 4.71 2.29
N GLY A 326 -6.27 4.19 1.57
CA GLY A 326 -7.05 5.00 0.63
C GLY A 326 -7.85 6.11 1.30
N ALA A 327 -8.47 5.83 2.46
CA ALA A 327 -9.21 6.81 3.24
C ALA A 327 -8.31 7.94 3.77
N VAL A 328 -7.11 7.61 4.27
CA VAL A 328 -6.19 8.57 4.89
C VAL A 328 -5.38 9.35 3.85
N PHE A 329 -4.71 8.63 2.94
CA PHE A 329 -3.71 9.20 2.02
C PHE A 329 -4.24 9.39 0.60
N GLY A 330 -5.48 8.96 0.33
CA GLY A 330 -6.14 9.05 -0.97
C GLY A 330 -6.00 7.77 -1.80
N TRP A 331 -6.96 7.58 -2.71
CA TRP A 331 -7.04 6.39 -3.56
C TRP A 331 -5.80 6.15 -4.43
N ARG A 332 -5.14 7.22 -4.91
CA ARG A 332 -3.93 7.10 -5.74
C ARG A 332 -2.78 6.46 -4.97
N VAL A 333 -2.57 6.88 -3.72
CA VAL A 333 -1.54 6.33 -2.85
C VAL A 333 -1.83 4.86 -2.56
N ALA A 334 -3.09 4.50 -2.33
CA ALA A 334 -3.48 3.11 -2.14
C ALA A 334 -3.15 2.24 -3.37
N LEU A 335 -3.54 2.66 -4.58
CA LEU A 335 -3.28 1.87 -5.79
C LEU A 335 -1.80 1.73 -6.11
N ILE A 336 -1.05 2.84 -6.07
CA ILE A 336 0.39 2.84 -6.33
C ILE A 336 1.12 2.00 -5.27
N GLY A 337 0.76 2.20 -3.99
CA GLY A 337 1.37 1.47 -2.89
C GLY A 337 1.13 -0.03 -2.99
N PHE A 338 -0.08 -0.44 -3.39
CA PHE A 338 -0.41 -1.82 -3.68
C PHE A 338 0.45 -2.42 -4.80
N VAL A 339 0.72 -1.66 -5.87
CA VAL A 339 1.60 -2.10 -6.97
C VAL A 339 3.06 -2.21 -6.53
N ILE A 340 3.54 -1.31 -5.66
CA ILE A 340 4.91 -1.34 -5.14
C ILE A 340 5.13 -2.52 -4.17
N ALA A 341 4.12 -2.88 -3.39
CA ALA A 341 4.24 -3.85 -2.30
C ALA A 341 4.80 -5.24 -2.72
N PRO A 342 4.37 -5.88 -3.82
CA PRO A 342 4.97 -7.13 -4.30
C PRO A 342 6.47 -7.04 -4.55
N PHE A 343 6.99 -5.90 -5.02
CA PHE A 343 8.42 -5.71 -5.25
C PHE A 343 9.20 -5.62 -3.94
N VAL A 344 8.63 -4.95 -2.93
CA VAL A 344 9.19 -4.91 -1.57
C VAL A 344 9.20 -6.33 -0.96
N GLY A 345 8.10 -7.07 -1.13
CA GLY A 345 8.00 -8.46 -0.68
C GLY A 345 9.02 -9.36 -1.35
N LEU A 346 9.19 -9.24 -2.67
CA LEU A 346 10.17 -10.00 -3.43
C LEU A 346 11.61 -9.68 -2.97
N ALA A 347 11.95 -8.41 -2.75
CA ALA A 347 13.27 -8.02 -2.26
C ALA A 347 13.56 -8.62 -0.87
N TRP A 348 12.57 -8.63 0.02
CA TRP A 348 12.69 -9.27 1.33
C TRP A 348 12.88 -10.78 1.22
N TRP A 349 12.06 -11.44 0.39
CA TRP A 349 12.14 -12.88 0.13
C TRP A 349 13.52 -13.28 -0.44
N LEU A 350 14.04 -12.52 -1.41
CA LEU A 350 15.40 -12.73 -1.95
C LEU A 350 16.46 -12.56 -0.87
N GLY A 351 16.33 -11.55 -0.01
CA GLY A 351 17.23 -11.34 1.12
C GLY A 351 17.24 -12.52 2.10
N ASN A 352 16.09 -13.16 2.31
CA ASN A 352 15.96 -14.32 3.19
C ASN A 352 16.49 -15.61 2.56
N LEU A 353 16.43 -15.74 1.24
CA LEU A 353 17.05 -16.84 0.50
C LEU A 353 18.56 -16.88 0.79
N PHE A 354 19.24 -15.73 0.80
CA PHE A 354 20.66 -15.63 1.15
C PHE A 354 20.96 -15.92 2.63
N ARG A 355 19.99 -15.70 3.52
CA ARG A 355 20.16 -15.88 4.97
C ARG A 355 19.71 -17.25 5.48
N LYS A 356 19.19 -18.13 4.61
CA LYS A 356 18.55 -19.42 5.00
C LYS A 356 17.49 -19.23 6.10
N ALA A 357 16.78 -18.10 6.05
CA ALA A 357 15.73 -17.74 6.99
C ALA A 357 14.36 -18.29 6.55
N PRO A 358 13.35 -18.37 7.43
CA PRO A 358 12.00 -18.78 7.03
C PRO A 358 11.46 -17.89 5.91
N MET A 359 10.88 -18.55 4.89
CA MET A 359 10.44 -17.91 3.64
C MET A 359 8.99 -17.43 3.67
N ARG A 360 8.22 -17.79 4.71
CA ARG A 360 6.85 -17.31 4.90
C ARG A 360 6.89 -15.85 5.34
N MET A 361 6.31 -14.96 4.52
CA MET A 361 6.39 -13.51 4.70
C MET A 361 5.02 -12.93 5.13
N PRO A 362 4.98 -12.10 6.18
CA PRO A 362 3.82 -11.24 6.45
C PRO A 362 3.75 -10.13 5.39
N PHE A 363 2.61 -9.99 4.70
CA PHE A 363 2.47 -9.09 3.55
C PHE A 363 2.12 -7.65 3.94
N GLY A 364 1.52 -7.43 5.11
CA GLY A 364 1.17 -6.12 5.66
C GLY A 364 2.34 -5.13 5.71
N PRO A 365 3.56 -5.51 6.18
CA PRO A 365 4.75 -4.67 6.10
C PRO A 365 5.07 -4.18 4.68
N SER A 366 4.94 -5.05 3.68
CA SER A 366 5.18 -4.65 2.29
C SER A 366 4.14 -3.66 1.78
N LEU A 367 2.86 -3.84 2.14
CA LEU A 367 1.79 -2.89 1.83
C LEU A 367 2.02 -1.52 2.50
N ALA A 368 2.43 -1.51 3.76
CA ALA A 368 2.74 -0.27 4.49
C ALA A 368 3.93 0.46 3.87
N ILE A 369 5.03 -0.25 3.57
CA ILE A 369 6.21 0.34 2.91
C ILE A 369 5.85 0.86 1.51
N GLY A 370 5.11 0.08 0.73
CA GLY A 370 4.63 0.49 -0.59
C GLY A 370 3.77 1.75 -0.51
N SER A 371 2.88 1.84 0.48
CA SER A 371 2.02 3.01 0.71
C SER A 371 2.82 4.26 1.10
N PHE A 372 3.82 4.13 1.98
CA PHE A 372 4.70 5.25 2.30
C PHE A 372 5.56 5.68 1.11
N ALA A 373 6.10 4.72 0.36
CA ALA A 373 6.83 5.03 -0.87
C ALA A 373 5.94 5.79 -1.86
N ALA A 374 4.69 5.36 -2.05
CA ALA A 374 3.72 6.04 -2.89
C ALA A 374 3.38 7.46 -2.40
N PHE A 375 3.30 7.66 -1.08
CA PHE A 375 3.03 8.97 -0.48
C PHE A 375 4.22 9.94 -0.63
N PHE A 376 5.42 9.53 -0.21
CA PHE A 376 6.61 10.40 -0.20
C PHE A 376 7.25 10.57 -1.58
N LEU A 377 7.14 9.58 -2.47
CA LEU A 377 7.70 9.63 -3.82
C LEU A 377 6.66 10.03 -4.87
N LYS A 378 5.50 10.56 -4.45
CA LYS A 378 4.43 11.06 -5.31
C LYS A 378 4.91 11.82 -6.56
N PRO A 379 5.85 12.79 -6.48
CA PRO A 379 6.36 13.47 -7.68
C PRO A 379 7.12 12.56 -8.65
N ILE A 380 7.94 11.63 -8.14
CA ILE A 380 8.69 10.67 -8.97
C ILE A 380 7.73 9.69 -9.63
N VAL A 381 6.74 9.21 -8.88
CA VAL A 381 5.73 8.30 -9.43
C VAL A 381 4.90 9.02 -10.49
N ALA A 382 4.50 10.27 -10.23
CA ALA A 382 3.74 11.06 -11.20
C ALA A 382 4.53 11.27 -12.51
N THR A 383 5.82 11.65 -12.43
CA THR A 383 6.66 11.82 -13.62
C THR A 383 6.92 10.51 -14.34
N ALA A 384 7.18 9.41 -13.62
CA ALA A 384 7.37 8.10 -14.21
C ALA A 384 6.11 7.60 -14.94
N VAL A 385 4.92 7.80 -14.36
CA VAL A 385 3.65 7.44 -14.99
C VAL A 385 3.37 8.28 -16.22
N VAL A 386 3.57 9.60 -16.15
CA VAL A 386 3.39 10.50 -17.30
C VAL A 386 4.37 10.16 -18.43
N ALA A 387 5.65 9.93 -18.09
CA ALA A 387 6.65 9.50 -19.05
C ALA A 387 6.25 8.17 -19.72
N GLY A 388 5.85 7.17 -18.92
CA GLY A 388 5.39 5.88 -19.45
C GLY A 388 4.18 6.00 -20.37
N LEU A 389 3.18 6.81 -20.01
CA LEU A 389 2.01 7.07 -20.85
C LEU A 389 2.36 7.81 -22.14
N ALA A 390 3.28 8.78 -22.08
CA ALA A 390 3.79 9.48 -23.25
C ALA A 390 4.55 8.53 -24.19
N THR A 391 5.36 7.63 -23.63
CA THR A 391 6.04 6.57 -24.41
C THR A 391 5.02 5.63 -25.06
N MET A 392 3.98 5.18 -24.34
CA MET A 392 2.94 4.33 -24.92
C MET A 392 2.15 5.04 -26.03
N ALA A 393 1.82 6.32 -25.85
CA ALA A 393 1.13 7.13 -26.86
C ALA A 393 1.99 7.32 -28.11
N HIS A 394 3.30 7.56 -27.93
CA HIS A 394 4.27 7.67 -29.03
C HIS A 394 4.43 6.34 -29.76
N LEU A 395 4.57 5.22 -29.04
CA LEU A 395 4.63 3.87 -29.62
C LEU A 395 3.36 3.52 -30.39
N GLY A 396 2.19 3.88 -29.85
CA GLY A 396 0.91 3.70 -30.54
C GLY A 396 0.73 4.62 -31.75
N GLY A 397 1.36 5.80 -31.77
CA GLY A 397 1.45 6.66 -32.94
C GLY A 397 2.36 6.08 -34.02
N TRP A 398 3.55 5.64 -33.63
CA TRP A 398 4.51 4.99 -34.53
C TRP A 398 3.96 3.70 -35.14
N ALA A 399 3.36 2.83 -34.32
CA ALA A 399 2.75 1.58 -34.79
C ALA A 399 1.55 1.79 -35.73
N ARG A 400 0.86 2.94 -35.65
CA ARG A 400 -0.24 3.29 -36.57
C ARG A 400 0.24 3.88 -37.89
N ASN A 401 1.39 4.57 -37.87
CA ASN A 401 1.86 5.35 -39.01
C ASN A 401 2.94 4.64 -39.84
N ASP A 402 3.59 3.61 -39.29
CA ASP A 402 4.69 2.88 -39.94
C ASP A 402 4.48 1.35 -39.85
N PRO A 403 4.41 0.62 -40.99
CA PRO A 403 4.30 -0.84 -41.00
C PRO A 403 5.42 -1.55 -40.24
N SER A 404 6.62 -0.98 -40.22
CA SER A 404 7.76 -1.52 -39.46
C SER A 404 7.55 -1.42 -37.94
N GLY A 405 6.81 -0.41 -37.49
CA GLY A 405 6.45 -0.23 -36.08
C GLY A 405 5.39 -1.21 -35.59
N ALA A 406 4.39 -1.49 -36.42
CA ALA A 406 3.39 -2.52 -36.12
C ALA A 406 4.05 -3.91 -36.00
N LEU A 407 4.96 -4.24 -36.92
CA LEU A 407 5.73 -5.49 -36.91
C LEU A 407 6.66 -5.58 -35.70
N ALA A 408 7.33 -4.49 -35.30
CA ALA A 408 8.21 -4.47 -34.13
C ALA A 408 7.43 -4.69 -32.83
N VAL A 409 6.30 -4.00 -32.64
CA VAL A 409 5.45 -4.18 -31.45
C VAL A 409 4.87 -5.60 -31.40
N ALA A 410 4.38 -6.12 -32.53
CA ALA A 410 3.89 -7.49 -32.63
C ALA A 410 4.99 -8.53 -32.33
N SER A 411 6.22 -8.29 -32.80
CA SER A 411 7.36 -9.17 -32.56
C SER A 411 7.77 -9.19 -31.10
N VAL A 412 7.82 -8.04 -30.42
CA VAL A 412 8.13 -7.97 -28.98
C VAL A 412 7.07 -8.67 -28.14
N LEU A 413 5.78 -8.48 -28.46
CA LEU A 413 4.68 -9.17 -27.79
C LEU A 413 4.72 -10.69 -28.05
N ALA A 414 5.02 -11.11 -29.28
CA ALA A 414 5.12 -12.53 -29.63
C ALA A 414 6.33 -13.21 -28.98
N ILE A 415 7.50 -12.56 -28.97
CA ILE A 415 8.69 -13.03 -28.26
C ILE A 415 8.41 -13.10 -26.76
N GLY A 416 7.76 -12.08 -26.20
CA GLY A 416 7.41 -12.08 -24.78
C GLY A 416 6.43 -13.19 -24.40
N ALA A 417 5.43 -13.45 -25.25
CA ALA A 417 4.52 -14.58 -25.08
C ALA A 417 5.24 -15.93 -25.24
N ALA A 418 6.15 -16.06 -26.20
CA ALA A 418 6.92 -17.29 -26.44
C ALA A 418 7.91 -17.60 -25.32
N VAL A 419 8.64 -16.59 -24.81
CA VAL A 419 9.55 -16.71 -23.67
C VAL A 419 8.77 -17.05 -22.40
N SER A 420 7.62 -16.40 -22.17
CA SER A 420 6.75 -16.72 -21.04
C SER A 420 6.20 -18.15 -21.12
N ALA A 421 5.80 -18.60 -22.32
CA ALA A 421 5.29 -19.95 -22.55
C ALA A 421 6.39 -21.04 -22.53
N TRP A 422 7.63 -20.69 -22.84
CA TRP A 422 8.79 -21.59 -22.76
C TRP A 422 9.32 -21.70 -21.32
N ALA A 423 9.45 -20.57 -20.61
CA ALA A 423 9.84 -20.53 -19.20
C ALA A 423 8.80 -21.24 -18.30
N ALA A 424 7.50 -21.12 -18.62
CA ALA A 424 6.45 -21.87 -17.94
C ALA A 424 6.56 -23.40 -18.15
N ARG A 425 7.21 -23.85 -19.23
CA ARG A 425 7.37 -25.28 -19.55
C ARG A 425 8.63 -25.92 -18.96
N LYS A 426 9.73 -25.18 -18.79
CA LYS A 426 11.07 -25.77 -18.56
C LYS A 426 11.63 -25.65 -17.14
N THR A 427 11.14 -24.74 -16.29
CA THR A 427 11.87 -24.35 -15.05
C THR A 427 11.06 -24.33 -13.75
N GLY A 428 9.94 -25.06 -13.63
CA GLY A 428 9.24 -25.19 -12.33
C GLY A 428 8.89 -23.85 -11.66
N GLY A 429 8.51 -22.83 -12.45
CA GLY A 429 7.90 -21.58 -11.97
C GLY A 429 8.82 -20.47 -11.46
N ILE A 430 9.97 -20.77 -10.88
CA ILE A 430 10.81 -19.71 -10.28
C ILE A 430 11.56 -18.91 -11.35
N ALA A 431 12.02 -19.56 -12.42
CA ALA A 431 12.66 -18.83 -13.53
C ALA A 431 11.65 -18.12 -14.46
N ALA A 432 10.35 -18.41 -14.38
CA ALA A 432 9.32 -17.71 -15.17
C ALA A 432 9.08 -16.28 -14.67
N ALA A 433 9.12 -16.06 -13.35
CA ALA A 433 9.09 -14.72 -12.76
C ALA A 433 10.37 -13.93 -13.11
N ALA A 434 11.54 -14.57 -13.03
CA ALA A 434 12.80 -13.98 -13.47
C ALA A 434 12.83 -13.68 -14.98
N SER A 435 12.19 -14.51 -15.81
CA SER A 435 12.09 -14.31 -17.26
C SER A 435 11.18 -13.15 -17.64
N ILE A 436 10.07 -12.93 -16.91
CA ILE A 436 9.20 -11.76 -17.10
C ILE A 436 9.91 -10.48 -16.64
N ILE A 437 10.64 -10.54 -15.53
CA ILE A 437 11.46 -9.41 -15.06
C ILE A 437 12.61 -9.13 -16.04
N LEU A 438 13.30 -10.15 -16.55
CA LEU A 438 14.32 -10.02 -17.60
C LEU A 438 13.72 -9.53 -18.93
N MET A 439 12.49 -9.91 -19.27
CA MET A 439 11.78 -9.43 -20.45
C MET A 439 11.40 -7.95 -20.32
N VAL A 440 10.84 -7.54 -19.17
CA VAL A 440 10.55 -6.13 -18.87
C VAL A 440 11.86 -5.33 -18.82
N SER A 441 12.92 -5.89 -18.23
CA SER A 441 14.24 -5.26 -18.15
C SER A 441 14.95 -5.20 -19.51
N ALA A 442 14.76 -6.18 -20.39
CA ALA A 442 15.28 -6.22 -21.76
C ALA A 442 14.50 -5.26 -22.67
N VAL A 443 13.19 -5.12 -22.47
CA VAL A 443 12.38 -4.09 -23.15
C VAL A 443 12.84 -2.71 -22.71
N VAL A 444 13.05 -2.48 -21.40
CA VAL A 444 13.59 -1.22 -20.88
C VAL A 444 15.02 -0.97 -21.36
N ALA A 445 15.90 -1.97 -21.37
CA ALA A 445 17.28 -1.86 -21.85
C ALA A 445 17.35 -1.64 -23.37
N TRP A 446 16.43 -2.24 -24.15
CA TRP A 446 16.31 -2.01 -25.59
C TRP A 446 15.79 -0.60 -25.89
N ILE A 447 14.82 -0.10 -25.11
CA ILE A 447 14.37 1.30 -25.16
C ILE A 447 15.52 2.28 -24.87
N LEU A 448 16.37 1.97 -23.88
CA LEU A 448 17.56 2.78 -23.54
C LEU A 448 18.66 2.69 -24.61
N ALA A 449 18.88 1.51 -25.21
CA ALA A 449 19.87 1.31 -26.28
C ALA A 449 19.42 1.93 -27.62
N ALA A 450 18.11 1.96 -27.91
CA ALA A 450 17.54 2.64 -29.08
C ALA A 450 17.71 4.18 -29.01
N HIS A 451 18.02 4.75 -27.85
CA HIS A 451 18.43 6.15 -27.69
C HIS A 451 19.93 6.40 -27.95
N MET A 452 20.76 5.36 -28.08
CA MET A 452 22.22 5.49 -28.24
C MET A 452 22.66 5.12 -29.67
N ARG A 453 22.68 6.14 -30.54
CA ARG A 453 23.19 6.18 -31.93
C ARG A 453 22.53 5.24 -32.96
N PRO A 454 22.24 5.75 -34.19
CA PRO A 454 21.74 4.91 -35.28
C PRO A 454 22.83 3.92 -35.73
N GLY A 455 22.54 2.62 -35.65
CA GLY A 455 23.42 1.52 -36.11
C GLY A 455 23.75 0.44 -35.07
N ALA A 456 23.49 0.66 -33.77
CA ALA A 456 23.83 -0.31 -32.71
C ALA A 456 22.86 -1.51 -32.62
N GLY A 457 21.69 -1.45 -33.28
CA GLY A 457 20.63 -2.47 -33.17
C GLY A 457 21.03 -3.86 -33.67
N ALA A 458 21.84 -3.96 -34.72
CA ALA A 458 22.28 -5.24 -35.27
C ALA A 458 23.35 -5.91 -34.40
N VAL A 459 24.24 -5.12 -33.79
CA VAL A 459 25.31 -5.61 -32.90
C VAL A 459 24.72 -6.11 -31.58
N VAL A 460 23.72 -5.43 -31.03
CA VAL A 460 23.04 -5.84 -29.78
C VAL A 460 22.11 -7.03 -30.00
N ALA A 461 21.44 -7.14 -31.15
CA ALA A 461 20.70 -8.34 -31.53
C ALA A 461 21.63 -9.56 -31.64
N GLY A 462 22.83 -9.38 -32.20
CA GLY A 462 23.87 -10.41 -32.25
C GLY A 462 24.36 -10.83 -30.86
N VAL A 463 24.57 -9.87 -29.94
CA VAL A 463 24.99 -10.16 -28.55
C VAL A 463 23.88 -10.86 -27.75
N LEU A 464 22.61 -10.48 -27.92
CA LEU A 464 21.47 -11.13 -27.27
C LEU A 464 21.25 -12.57 -27.77
N VAL A 465 21.44 -12.82 -29.07
CA VAL A 465 21.42 -14.17 -29.65
C VAL A 465 22.61 -14.98 -29.13
N ALA A 466 23.80 -14.40 -29.04
CA ALA A 466 24.98 -15.05 -28.48
C ALA A 466 24.80 -15.40 -26.98
N CYS A 467 24.20 -14.51 -26.18
CA CYS A 467 23.86 -14.79 -24.78
C CYS A 467 22.82 -15.91 -24.64
N CYS A 468 21.83 -15.98 -25.55
CA CYS A 468 20.86 -17.08 -25.59
C CYS A 468 21.52 -18.42 -25.96
N VAL A 469 22.48 -18.42 -26.90
CA VAL A 469 23.22 -19.63 -27.32
C VAL A 469 24.20 -20.10 -26.22
N VAL A 470 24.90 -19.18 -25.57
CA VAL A 470 25.79 -19.49 -24.43
C VAL A 470 24.99 -19.99 -23.22
N GLY A 471 23.84 -19.40 -22.93
CA GLY A 471 22.92 -19.88 -21.90
C GLY A 471 22.36 -21.28 -22.18
N SER A 472 22.18 -21.61 -23.47
CA SER A 472 21.77 -22.95 -23.91
C SER A 472 22.86 -23.99 -23.67
N ALA A 473 24.13 -23.64 -23.90
CA ALA A 473 25.28 -24.52 -23.71
C ALA A 473 25.61 -24.83 -22.23
N VAL A 474 25.33 -23.89 -21.32
CA VAL A 474 25.59 -24.06 -19.88
C VAL A 474 24.53 -24.94 -19.18
N SER A 475 23.35 -25.10 -19.79
CA SER A 475 22.21 -25.84 -19.20
C SER A 475 22.22 -27.36 -19.43
N GLY A 476 23.27 -27.91 -20.05
CA GLY A 476 23.43 -29.35 -20.26
C GLY A 476 23.78 -30.16 -19.00
N ALA A 477 23.98 -29.52 -17.85
CA ALA A 477 24.21 -30.20 -16.57
C ALA A 477 22.87 -30.45 -15.87
N GLY A 478 22.35 -31.67 -16.03
CA GLY A 478 21.02 -32.07 -15.59
C GLY A 478 20.80 -32.05 -14.07
N PHE A 479 19.56 -31.76 -13.67
CA PHE A 479 18.99 -32.12 -12.37
C PHE A 479 17.56 -32.63 -12.61
N GLU A 480 17.30 -33.83 -12.11
CA GLU A 480 16.08 -34.62 -12.29
C GLU A 480 14.86 -34.02 -11.56
N GLU A 481 13.70 -34.41 -12.07
CA GLU A 481 12.36 -33.88 -11.87
C GLU A 481 11.60 -34.70 -10.80
N GLU A 482 10.96 -34.05 -9.81
CA GLU A 482 9.93 -34.69 -8.99
C GLU A 482 8.71 -33.76 -8.75
N SER A 483 7.54 -34.26 -9.18
CA SER A 483 6.15 -33.92 -8.79
C SER A 483 5.65 -32.46 -8.79
N GLY A 484 5.13 -32.02 -9.95
CA GLY A 484 3.79 -31.41 -10.11
C GLY A 484 3.43 -30.02 -9.55
N PRO A 485 3.86 -28.89 -10.17
CA PRO A 485 3.30 -27.54 -9.94
C PRO A 485 2.81 -26.81 -11.22
N ARG A 486 2.50 -27.53 -12.30
CA ARG A 486 2.30 -26.92 -13.65
C ARG A 486 0.95 -26.22 -13.86
N THR A 487 -0.11 -26.54 -13.11
CA THR A 487 -1.45 -25.94 -13.31
C THR A 487 -1.64 -24.63 -12.53
N ALA A 488 -1.18 -24.54 -11.27
CA ALA A 488 -1.28 -23.35 -10.43
C ALA A 488 -0.49 -22.17 -11.01
N LEU A 489 0.74 -22.41 -11.50
CA LEU A 489 1.60 -21.38 -12.08
C LEU A 489 1.01 -20.72 -13.34
N SER A 490 0.37 -21.51 -14.20
CA SER A 490 -0.31 -20.99 -15.40
C SER A 490 -1.48 -20.07 -15.06
N ARG A 491 -2.09 -20.27 -13.89
CA ARG A 491 -3.17 -19.43 -13.35
C ARG A 491 -2.63 -18.16 -12.69
N ILE A 492 -1.52 -18.26 -11.93
CA ILE A 492 -0.80 -17.11 -11.33
C ILE A 492 -0.34 -16.12 -12.41
N LEU A 493 0.23 -16.63 -13.50
CA LEU A 493 0.73 -15.80 -14.60
C LEU A 493 -0.39 -15.08 -15.37
N ARG A 494 -1.55 -15.74 -15.55
CA ARG A 494 -2.75 -15.07 -16.09
C ARG A 494 -3.28 -14.00 -15.14
N LEU A 495 -3.18 -14.23 -13.84
CA LEU A 495 -3.58 -13.30 -12.79
C LEU A 495 -2.71 -12.04 -12.77
N LEU A 496 -1.38 -12.20 -12.83
CA LEU A 496 -0.45 -11.06 -12.91
C LEU A 496 -0.63 -10.27 -14.21
N ALA A 497 -0.78 -10.95 -15.35
CA ALA A 497 -1.10 -10.29 -16.62
C ALA A 497 -2.44 -9.54 -16.56
N PHE A 498 -3.45 -10.15 -15.94
CA PHE A 498 -4.76 -9.52 -15.76
C PHE A 498 -4.70 -8.32 -14.82
N VAL A 499 -3.97 -8.40 -13.70
CA VAL A 499 -3.77 -7.28 -12.77
C VAL A 499 -3.04 -6.12 -13.44
N VAL A 500 -2.02 -6.39 -14.25
CA VAL A 500 -1.32 -5.37 -15.03
C VAL A 500 -2.25 -4.70 -16.05
N VAL A 501 -3.09 -5.48 -16.74
CA VAL A 501 -4.10 -4.95 -17.67
C VAL A 501 -5.18 -4.16 -16.95
N LEU A 502 -5.64 -4.59 -15.78
CA LEU A 502 -6.69 -3.93 -15.01
C LEU A 502 -6.19 -2.61 -14.41
N VAL A 503 -4.95 -2.59 -13.89
CA VAL A 503 -4.26 -1.38 -13.45
C VAL A 503 -4.00 -0.44 -14.62
N GLY A 504 -3.58 -0.95 -15.78
CA GLY A 504 -3.39 -0.17 -17.00
C GLY A 504 -4.69 0.45 -17.53
N ALA A 505 -5.78 -0.32 -17.58
CA ALA A 505 -7.10 0.16 -17.97
C ALA A 505 -7.65 1.21 -16.99
N PHE A 506 -7.44 1.01 -15.70
CA PHE A 506 -7.86 1.96 -14.66
C PHE A 506 -7.05 3.27 -14.71
N LEU A 507 -5.74 3.20 -14.96
CA LEU A 507 -4.89 4.38 -15.17
C LEU A 507 -5.23 5.13 -16.45
N LEU A 508 -5.72 4.45 -17.50
CA LEU A 508 -6.26 5.08 -18.71
C LEU A 508 -7.61 5.78 -18.46
N LEU A 509 -8.46 5.23 -17.60
CA LEU A 509 -9.72 5.84 -17.16
C LEU A 509 -9.51 7.02 -16.20
N ALA A 510 -8.36 7.08 -15.53
CA ALA A 510 -7.97 8.17 -14.63
C ALA A 510 -7.34 9.38 -15.35
N ARG A 511 -7.40 9.46 -16.70
CA ARG A 511 -6.99 10.66 -17.43
C ARG A 511 -7.80 11.86 -16.94
N PRO A 512 -7.16 12.97 -16.53
CA PRO A 512 -7.87 14.22 -16.36
C PRO A 512 -8.51 14.57 -17.71
N GLY A 513 -9.82 14.83 -17.70
CA GLY A 513 -10.49 15.41 -18.85
C GLY A 513 -9.72 16.64 -19.30
N SER A 514 -9.44 16.73 -20.60
CA SER A 514 -8.94 17.97 -21.19
C SER A 514 -9.91 19.11 -20.81
N PRO A 515 -9.42 20.27 -20.35
CA PRO A 515 -10.27 21.43 -20.27
C PRO A 515 -10.72 21.77 -21.70
N SER A 516 -12.02 21.63 -21.96
CA SER A 516 -12.71 22.27 -23.07
C SER A 516 -13.36 23.54 -22.57
#